data_AF-A0A969XKW4-F1
#
_entry.id   AF-A0A969XKW4-F1
#
_cell.length_a   1.000
_cell.length_b   1.000
_cell.length_c   1.000
_cell.angle_alpha   90.00
_cell.angle_beta   90.00
_cell.angle_gamma   90.00
#
_symmetry.space_group_name_H-M   'P 1'
#
loop_
_entity.id
_entity.type
_entity.pdbx_description
1 polymer ?
#
loop_
_entity_poly.entity_id
_entity_poly.type
_entity_poly.pdbx_seq_one_letter_code
_entity_poly.pdbx_strand_id
1 'polypeptide(L)'
;GHWIWDIWGAWEDLQRTTDEEEQKQLFWKVLDIWAEELPSIGLYGDIPILIPVKNGLKGIHEGYGWDCCSTDYEHIIDNATWYWDNPEAHSF
;
A
#
# COMPACT_ATOMS: atom_id res chain seq x y z
N GLY A 1 -1.69 30.26 13.10
CA GLY A 1 -2.79 29.29 12.99
C GLY A 1 -2.32 27.96 13.52
N HIS A 2 -3.19 26.95 13.62
CA HIS A 2 -2.79 25.58 13.95
C HIS A 2 -2.15 24.92 12.71
N TRP A 3 -1.05 24.17 12.84
CA TRP A 3 -0.33 23.55 11.71
C TRP A 3 -1.21 22.64 10.83
N ILE A 4 -2.26 22.05 11.43
CA ILE A 4 -3.23 21.21 10.71
C ILE A 4 -3.89 21.91 9.50
N TRP A 5 -4.08 23.24 9.57
CA TRP A 5 -4.68 24.00 8.47
C TRP A 5 -3.76 24.02 7.24
N ASP A 6 -2.45 23.99 7.45
CA ASP A 6 -1.46 23.96 6.37
C ASP A 6 -1.46 22.60 5.66
N ILE A 7 -1.67 21.52 6.42
CA ILE A 7 -1.87 20.17 5.86
C ILE A 7 -3.16 20.11 5.04
N TRP A 8 -4.27 20.64 5.56
CA TRP A 8 -5.54 20.62 4.84
C TRP A 8 -5.47 21.43 3.55
N GLY A 9 -4.82 22.59 3.57
CA GLY A 9 -4.55 23.37 2.36
C GLY A 9 -3.74 22.58 1.33
N ALA A 10 -2.63 21.96 1.75
CA ALA A 10 -1.81 21.14 0.86
C ALA A 10 -2.58 19.94 0.28
N TRP A 11 -3.45 19.32 1.09
CA TRP A 11 -4.29 18.20 0.65
C TRP A 11 -5.39 18.61 -0.34
N GLU A 12 -5.98 19.80 -0.16
CA GLU A 12 -6.93 20.35 -1.13
C GLU A 12 -6.26 20.67 -2.46
N ASP A 13 -5.06 21.25 -2.42
CA ASP A 13 -4.27 21.54 -3.62
C ASP A 13 -3.90 20.24 -4.35
N LEU A 14 -3.42 19.22 -3.61
CA LEU A 14 -3.06 17.90 -4.15
C LEU A 14 -4.22 17.27 -4.93
N GLN A 15 -5.44 17.33 -4.41
CA GLN A 15 -6.62 16.77 -5.09
C GLN A 15 -7.01 17.52 -6.38
N ARG A 16 -6.61 18.79 -6.52
CA ARG A 16 -6.88 19.60 -7.72
C ARG A 16 -5.77 19.50 -8.77
N THR A 17 -4.54 19.24 -8.34
CA THR A 17 -3.38 19.07 -9.20
C THR A 17 -3.51 17.79 -10.02
N THR A 18 -3.24 17.88 -11.33
CA THR A 18 -3.28 16.73 -12.26
C THR A 18 -1.90 16.19 -12.62
N ASP A 19 -0.84 16.97 -12.39
CA ASP A 19 0.53 16.55 -12.63
C ASP A 19 1.04 15.68 -11.46
N GLU A 20 1.59 14.51 -11.78
CA GLU A 20 1.98 13.52 -10.77
C GLU A 20 3.18 13.99 -9.92
N GLU A 21 4.14 14.67 -10.52
CA GLU A 21 5.31 15.16 -9.79
C GLU A 21 4.92 16.31 -8.86
N GLU A 22 4.05 17.20 -9.30
CA GLU A 22 3.50 18.26 -8.47
C GLU A 22 2.65 17.68 -7.30
N GLN A 23 1.83 16.67 -7.55
CA GLN A 23 1.11 15.93 -6.49
C GLN A 23 2.08 15.34 -5.46
N LYS A 24 3.18 14.72 -5.90
CA LYS A 24 4.22 14.17 -5.01
C LYS A 24 4.83 15.27 -4.13
N GLN A 25 5.18 16.43 -4.70
CA GLN A 25 5.75 17.54 -3.91
C GLN A 25 4.77 18.07 -2.86
N LEU A 26 3.48 18.17 -3.20
CA LEU A 26 2.43 18.56 -2.24
C LEU A 26 2.28 17.54 -1.10
N PHE A 27 2.39 16.25 -1.42
CA PHE A 27 2.37 15.20 -0.40
C PHE A 27 3.60 15.24 0.51
N TRP A 28 4.80 15.46 -0.04
CA TRP A 28 6.01 15.63 0.75
C TRP A 28 5.90 16.79 1.75
N LYS A 29 5.29 17.91 1.35
CA LYS A 29 5.00 19.02 2.27
C LYS A 29 4.12 18.60 3.46
N VAL A 30 3.13 17.74 3.23
CA VAL A 30 2.31 17.19 4.33
C VAL A 30 3.17 16.34 5.28
N LEU A 31 4.05 15.50 4.72
CA LEU A 31 4.96 14.65 5.50
C LEU A 31 5.98 15.45 6.31
N ASP A 32 6.50 16.55 5.76
CA ASP A 32 7.41 17.45 6.48
C ASP A 32 6.75 18.03 7.74
N ILE A 33 5.48 18.45 7.65
CA ILE A 33 4.72 18.94 8.80
C ILE A 33 4.47 17.82 9.81
N TRP A 34 4.15 16.61 9.34
CA TRP A 34 3.98 15.45 10.23
C TRP A 34 5.25 15.08 10.97
N ALA A 35 6.41 15.19 10.32
CA ALA A 35 7.70 14.90 10.93
C ALA A 35 8.08 15.92 12.01
N GLU A 36 7.78 17.21 11.80
CA GLU A 36 8.03 18.30 12.76
C GLU A 36 7.06 18.23 13.96
N GLU A 37 5.76 18.09 13.70
CA GLU A 37 4.71 18.24 14.71
C GLU A 37 4.36 16.92 15.44
N LEU A 38 4.81 15.78 14.89
CA LEU A 38 4.60 14.43 15.45
C LEU A 38 3.17 14.16 15.97
N PRO A 39 2.12 14.36 15.16
CA PRO A 39 0.75 14.17 15.61
C PRO A 39 0.42 12.70 15.93
N SER A 40 1.17 11.77 15.34
CA SER A 40 1.10 10.33 15.61
C SER A 40 2.52 9.78 15.66
N ILE A 41 2.87 9.12 16.77
CA ILE A 41 4.20 8.56 16.96
C ILE A 41 4.28 7.21 16.23
N GLY A 42 5.01 7.16 15.13
CA GLY A 42 5.39 5.91 14.47
C GLY A 42 6.50 5.20 15.25
N LEU A 43 6.29 3.91 15.54
CA LEU A 43 7.29 3.08 16.24
C LEU A 43 8.01 2.12 15.29
N TYR A 44 7.25 1.50 14.39
CA TYR A 44 7.72 0.56 13.38
C TYR A 44 7.00 0.85 12.06
N GLY A 45 7.66 0.57 10.94
CA GLY A 45 7.00 0.50 9.64
C GLY A 45 6.23 -0.81 9.47
N ASP A 46 5.95 -1.18 8.23
CA ASP A 46 5.28 -2.45 7.94
C ASP A 46 6.11 -3.65 8.41
N ILE A 47 5.41 -4.62 9.00
CA ILE A 47 5.99 -5.88 9.47
C ILE A 47 5.82 -6.89 8.33
N PRO A 48 6.90 -7.57 7.90
CA PRO A 48 6.79 -8.62 6.88
C PRO A 48 5.82 -9.72 7.32
N ILE A 49 4.83 -10.03 6.47
CA ILE A 49 3.84 -11.07 6.73
C ILE A 49 4.14 -12.28 5.85
N LEU A 50 4.15 -13.46 6.46
CA LEU A 50 4.38 -14.71 5.75
C LEU A 50 3.11 -15.16 5.04
N ILE A 51 3.21 -15.40 3.73
CA ILE A 51 2.13 -15.98 2.93
C ILE A 51 2.49 -17.44 2.62
N PRO A 52 1.87 -18.43 3.27
CA PRO A 52 2.13 -19.83 2.99
C PRO A 52 1.51 -20.26 1.65
N VAL A 53 2.30 -20.89 0.79
CA VAL A 53 1.90 -21.32 -0.55
C VAL A 53 2.05 -22.84 -0.66
N LYS A 54 1.03 -23.52 -1.22
CA LYS A 54 1.10 -24.97 -1.47
C LYS A 54 2.14 -25.29 -2.52
N ASN A 55 2.96 -26.31 -2.31
CA ASN A 55 3.94 -26.77 -3.29
C ASN A 55 3.30 -26.99 -4.67
N GLY A 56 3.91 -26.40 -5.70
CA GLY A 56 3.44 -26.50 -7.08
C GLY A 56 2.39 -25.46 -7.50
N LEU A 57 1.82 -24.68 -6.55
CA LEU A 57 1.02 -23.50 -6.88
C LEU A 57 1.96 -22.38 -7.37
N LYS A 58 1.64 -21.80 -8.53
CA LYS A 58 2.40 -20.74 -9.19
C LYS A 58 1.51 -19.51 -9.41
N GLY A 59 2.12 -18.39 -9.81
CA GLY A 59 1.43 -17.11 -10.07
C GLY A 59 1.61 -16.11 -8.93
N ILE A 60 1.63 -16.58 -7.69
CA ILE A 60 2.03 -15.75 -6.55
C ILE A 60 3.54 -15.48 -6.55
N HIS A 61 3.92 -14.22 -6.40
CA HIS A 61 5.32 -13.77 -6.40
C HIS A 61 5.65 -12.91 -5.17
N GLU A 62 6.94 -12.73 -4.90
CA GLU A 62 7.40 -11.84 -3.83
C GLU A 62 7.13 -10.36 -4.16
N GLY A 63 7.11 -9.50 -3.14
CA GLY A 63 7.02 -8.05 -3.31
C GLY A 63 5.63 -7.44 -3.12
N TYR A 64 4.61 -8.25 -2.82
CA TYR A 64 3.32 -7.70 -2.38
C TYR A 64 3.44 -7.12 -0.96
N GLY A 65 3.03 -5.86 -0.81
CA GLY A 65 2.79 -5.27 0.51
C GLY A 65 1.58 -5.91 1.16
N TRP A 66 1.48 -5.80 2.48
CA TRP A 66 0.26 -6.16 3.20
C TRP A 66 -0.57 -4.91 3.47
N ASP A 67 -1.66 -4.71 2.73
CA ASP A 67 -2.46 -3.48 2.80
C ASP A 67 -3.95 -3.68 2.49
N CYS A 68 -4.80 -2.70 2.83
CA CYS A 68 -6.21 -2.73 2.40
C CYS A 68 -6.36 -2.59 0.90
N CYS A 69 -5.51 -1.77 0.30
CA CYS A 69 -5.85 -1.12 -0.96
C CYS A 69 -5.42 -1.95 -2.16
N SER A 70 -4.24 -2.57 -2.10
CA SER A 70 -3.69 -3.40 -3.17
C SER A 70 -3.89 -4.91 -2.94
N THR A 71 -4.02 -5.35 -1.69
CA THR A 71 -4.08 -6.77 -1.32
C THR A 71 -5.31 -7.18 -0.50
N ASP A 72 -6.23 -6.24 -0.22
CA ASP A 72 -7.49 -6.46 0.50
C ASP A 72 -7.33 -7.25 1.82
N TYR A 73 -6.26 -6.92 2.55
CA TYR A 73 -5.91 -7.41 3.88
C TYR A 73 -5.86 -8.92 4.14
N GLU A 74 -6.25 -9.81 3.24
CA GLU A 74 -6.16 -11.28 3.43
C GLU A 74 -6.78 -12.12 2.31
N HIS A 75 -7.61 -11.56 1.44
CA HIS A 75 -8.51 -12.43 0.68
C HIS A 75 -7.92 -12.97 -0.62
N ILE A 76 -7.28 -12.12 -1.44
CA ILE A 76 -6.97 -12.50 -2.81
C ILE A 76 -5.81 -11.66 -3.35
N ILE A 77 -4.58 -12.15 -3.19
CA ILE A 77 -3.37 -11.50 -3.76
C ILE A 77 -3.19 -11.98 -5.21
N ASP A 78 -3.57 -11.17 -6.18
CA ASP A 78 -3.36 -11.43 -7.61
C ASP A 78 -3.81 -12.83 -8.09
N ASN A 79 -5.01 -13.28 -7.67
CA ASN A 79 -5.46 -14.63 -8.02
C ASN A 79 -5.77 -14.87 -9.51
N ALA A 80 -5.83 -13.80 -10.31
CA ALA A 80 -6.03 -13.90 -11.74
C ALA A 80 -4.86 -14.63 -12.42
N THR A 81 -3.68 -14.66 -11.79
CA THR A 81 -2.47 -15.27 -12.33
C THR A 81 -2.16 -16.64 -11.72
N TRP A 82 -2.97 -17.11 -10.76
CA TRP A 82 -2.68 -18.36 -10.04
C TRP A 82 -2.93 -19.60 -10.91
N TYR A 83 -2.01 -20.55 -10.87
CA TYR A 83 -2.14 -21.81 -11.61
C TYR A 83 -1.32 -22.96 -11.04
N TRP A 84 -1.70 -24.18 -11.43
CA TRP A 84 -0.88 -25.39 -11.34
C TRP A 84 -0.58 -25.88 -12.76
N ASP A 85 0.62 -26.40 -13.00
CA ASP A 85 0.96 -27.01 -14.31
C ASP A 85 0.06 -28.22 -14.62
N ASN A 86 -0.37 -28.94 -13.59
CA ASN A 86 -1.30 -30.07 -13.68
C ASN A 86 -2.52 -29.84 -12.77
N PRO A 87 -3.51 -29.04 -13.21
CA PRO A 87 -4.68 -28.72 -12.37
C PRO A 87 -5.56 -29.95 -12.07
N GLU A 88 -5.54 -30.98 -12.91
CA GLU A 88 -6.32 -32.22 -12.73
C GLU A 88 -5.85 -33.02 -11.51
N ALA A 89 -4.59 -32.91 -11.11
CA ALA A 89 -4.07 -33.54 -9.88
C ALA A 89 -4.55 -32.84 -8.59
N HIS A 90 -5.37 -31.80 -8.73
CA HIS A 90 -5.85 -30.95 -7.64
C HIS A 90 -7.38 -30.79 -7.64
N SER A 91 -8.11 -31.57 -8.45
CA SER A 91 -9.56 -31.71 -8.33
C SER A 91 -9.93 -32.64 -7.17
N PHE A 92 -11.07 -32.36 -6.54
CA PHE A 92 -11.66 -33.16 -5.45
C PHE A 92 -12.59 -34.24 -6.01
#